data_AF-A0A177EGV9-F1
#
_entry.id   AF-A0A177EGV9-F1
#
_cell.length_a   1.000
_cell.length_b   1.000
_cell.length_c   1.000
_cell.angle_alpha   90.00
_cell.angle_beta   90.00
_cell.angle_gamma   90.00
#
_symmetry.space_group_name_H-M   'P 1'
#
loop_
_entity.id
_entity.type
_entity.pdbx_description
1 polymer ?
#
loop_
_entity_poly.entity_id
_entity_poly.type
_entity_poly.pdbx_seq_one_letter_code
_entity_poly.pdbx_strand_id
1 'polypeptide(L)'
;MALEDRAVEETAHIVRALLSSLPDTLSKTTEVEIRLGTLIDKATNNRLSIEFMHPSVIKRADTLRFQATVHHEDFKSLVAHFSKEIEEKEDKKIIDSLIKGFRRSETIEVNGQPAKQKPVLIQKKKMKMIDIFCPNSKYDIRIGISEEIVKEDTLTLPVVQAVREKTRTTFKTDMHLIEATEVLSGRDANSLTEKLYEVELEAISSKYTKEEFVKTAIAFMATLDRVLGRQ
;
A
#
# COMPACT_ATOMS: atom_id res chain seq x y z
N MET A 1 13.34 -18.22 -22.33
CA MET A 1 12.61 -18.10 -23.61
C MET A 1 11.14 -18.50 -23.47
N ALA A 2 10.72 -19.77 -23.48
CA ALA A 2 9.27 -20.10 -23.50
C ALA A 2 8.43 -19.75 -22.24
N LEU A 3 9.03 -19.60 -21.06
CA LEU A 3 8.32 -19.29 -19.80
C LEU A 3 8.08 -17.79 -19.57
N GLU A 4 8.97 -16.94 -20.08
CA GLU A 4 8.85 -15.48 -19.97
C GLU A 4 7.78 -14.94 -20.94
N ASP A 5 7.72 -15.48 -22.16
CA ASP A 5 6.70 -15.10 -23.16
C ASP A 5 5.28 -15.42 -22.70
N ARG A 6 5.09 -16.54 -21.98
CA ARG A 6 3.77 -16.97 -21.45
C ARG A 6 3.29 -16.09 -20.29
N ALA A 7 4.20 -15.71 -19.38
CA ALA A 7 3.87 -14.79 -18.28
C ALA A 7 3.54 -13.37 -18.80
N VAL A 8 4.18 -12.93 -19.89
CA VAL A 8 3.88 -11.67 -20.56
C VAL A 8 2.49 -11.69 -21.20
N GLU A 9 2.08 -12.80 -21.83
CA GLU A 9 0.75 -12.93 -22.43
C GLU A 9 -0.37 -12.98 -21.38
N GLU A 10 -0.17 -13.75 -20.29
CA GLU A 10 -1.14 -13.86 -19.18
C GLU A 10 -1.37 -12.51 -18.47
N THR A 11 -0.35 -11.64 -18.42
CA THR A 11 -0.45 -10.31 -17.78
C THR A 11 -0.64 -9.16 -18.77
N ALA A 12 -0.65 -9.40 -20.08
CA ALA A 12 -0.74 -8.35 -21.11
C ALA A 12 -1.99 -7.47 -20.96
N HIS A 13 -3.11 -8.04 -20.53
CA HIS A 13 -4.33 -7.28 -20.28
C HIS A 13 -4.20 -6.36 -19.05
N ILE A 14 -3.49 -6.79 -17.99
CA ILE A 14 -3.16 -5.96 -16.83
C ILE A 14 -2.24 -4.83 -17.26
N VAL A 15 -1.15 -5.15 -17.98
CA VAL A 15 -0.19 -4.14 -18.47
C VAL A 15 -0.92 -3.06 -19.28
N ARG A 16 -1.79 -3.44 -20.23
CA ARG A 16 -2.60 -2.49 -21.00
C ARG A 16 -3.54 -1.66 -20.12
N ALA A 17 -4.22 -2.29 -19.16
CA ALA A 17 -5.12 -1.60 -18.24
C ALA A 17 -4.39 -0.59 -17.36
N LEU A 18 -3.16 -0.91 -16.90
CA LEU A 18 -2.35 -0.01 -16.10
C LEU A 18 -1.77 1.13 -16.92
N LEU A 19 -1.18 0.86 -18.09
CA LEU A 19 -0.63 1.89 -18.98
C LEU A 19 -1.67 2.91 -19.45
N SER A 20 -2.93 2.48 -19.60
CA SER A 20 -4.06 3.37 -19.95
C SER A 20 -4.64 4.11 -18.74
N SER A 21 -4.35 3.66 -17.52
CA SER A 21 -5.00 4.16 -16.31
C SER A 21 -4.13 5.04 -15.44
N LEU A 22 -2.82 4.86 -15.50
CA LEU A 22 -1.83 5.58 -14.72
C LEU A 22 -1.42 6.88 -15.44
N PRO A 23 -1.07 7.94 -14.69
CA PRO A 23 -0.56 9.18 -15.26
C PRO A 23 0.82 8.96 -15.90
N ASP A 24 1.19 9.79 -16.87
CA ASP A 24 2.53 9.72 -17.48
C ASP A 24 3.62 10.27 -16.55
N THR A 25 3.26 11.26 -15.72
CA THR A 25 4.15 11.92 -14.75
C THR A 25 3.43 12.18 -13.44
N LEU A 26 4.15 12.20 -12.32
CA LEU A 26 3.60 12.55 -11.02
C LEU A 26 3.95 13.99 -10.65
N SER A 27 2.96 14.72 -10.11
CA SER A 27 3.24 15.97 -9.41
C SER A 27 3.82 15.66 -8.02
N LYS A 28 4.33 16.69 -7.32
CA LYS A 28 4.84 16.53 -5.95
C LYS A 28 3.78 16.11 -4.93
N THR A 29 2.50 16.35 -5.23
CA THR A 29 1.38 15.96 -4.37
C THR A 29 0.70 14.69 -4.86
N THR A 30 1.09 14.15 -6.02
CA THR A 30 0.49 12.92 -6.54
C THR A 30 1.27 11.71 -6.05
N GLU A 31 0.52 10.79 -5.45
CA GLU A 31 1.00 9.52 -4.94
C GLU A 31 0.41 8.40 -5.80
N VAL A 32 1.26 7.45 -6.21
CA VAL A 32 0.85 6.19 -6.82
C VAL A 32 1.43 5.06 -5.98
N GLU A 33 0.55 4.25 -5.41
CA GLU A 33 0.88 3.16 -4.49
C GLU A 33 0.26 1.84 -4.95
N ILE A 34 0.96 0.74 -4.71
CA ILE A 34 0.43 -0.62 -4.75
C ILE A 34 0.23 -1.06 -3.30
N ARG A 35 -0.97 -1.48 -2.93
CA ARG A 35 -1.27 -2.03 -1.61
C ARG A 35 -1.56 -3.51 -1.73
N LEU A 36 -1.00 -4.28 -0.81
CA LEU A 36 -1.29 -5.70 -0.64
C LEU A 36 -2.51 -5.90 0.26
N GLY A 37 -3.38 -6.84 -0.09
CA GLY A 37 -4.58 -7.09 0.69
C GLY A 37 -5.48 -8.16 0.08
N THR A 38 -6.77 -8.07 0.33
CA THR A 38 -7.74 -9.06 -0.18
C THR A 38 -9.00 -8.38 -0.67
N LEU A 39 -9.50 -8.78 -1.84
CA LEU A 39 -10.83 -8.41 -2.32
C LEU A 39 -11.86 -9.27 -1.58
N ILE A 40 -12.71 -8.63 -0.80
CA ILE A 40 -13.74 -9.26 0.01
C ILE A 40 -15.09 -9.00 -0.63
N ASP A 41 -15.85 -10.07 -0.88
CA ASP A 41 -17.26 -9.98 -1.19
C ASP A 41 -18.04 -9.62 0.08
N LYS A 42 -18.76 -8.50 0.06
CA LYS A 42 -19.51 -8.00 1.22
C LYS A 42 -20.69 -8.88 1.60
N ALA A 43 -21.24 -9.68 0.67
CA ALA A 43 -22.36 -10.56 0.97
C ALA A 43 -21.92 -11.77 1.80
N THR A 44 -20.78 -12.37 1.44
CA THR A 44 -20.24 -13.56 2.10
C THR A 44 -19.20 -13.24 3.17
N ASN A 45 -18.68 -12.01 3.18
CA ASN A 45 -17.55 -11.56 4.00
C ASN A 45 -16.27 -12.40 3.81
N ASN A 46 -16.19 -13.15 2.71
CA ASN A 46 -15.06 -13.98 2.33
C ASN A 46 -14.26 -13.32 1.22
N ARG A 47 -13.03 -13.80 1.01
CA ARG A 47 -12.27 -13.47 -0.19
C ARG A 47 -13.10 -13.79 -1.43
N LEU A 48 -13.09 -12.88 -2.38
CA LEU A 48 -13.73 -13.03 -3.68
C LEU A 48 -13.27 -14.35 -4.30
N SER A 49 -14.23 -15.21 -4.62
CA SER A 49 -13.99 -16.50 -5.27
C SER A 49 -14.65 -16.48 -6.63
N ILE A 50 -13.85 -16.28 -7.67
CA ILE A 50 -14.25 -16.31 -9.08
C ILE A 50 -13.38 -17.35 -9.76
N GLU A 51 -13.95 -18.11 -10.69
CA GLU A 51 -13.27 -19.14 -11.50
C GLU A 51 -12.37 -18.50 -12.57
N PHE A 52 -11.34 -17.76 -12.15
CA PHE A 52 -10.27 -17.28 -13.02
C PHE A 52 -8.97 -18.02 -12.71
N MET A 53 -8.22 -18.34 -13.77
CA MET A 53 -6.95 -19.06 -13.65
C MET A 53 -5.73 -18.14 -13.60
N HIS A 54 -5.91 -16.85 -13.92
CA HIS A 54 -4.83 -15.87 -14.00
C HIS A 54 -5.22 -14.56 -13.31
N PRO A 55 -4.22 -13.77 -12.83
CA PRO A 55 -4.47 -12.44 -12.32
C PRO A 55 -5.30 -11.60 -13.28
N SER A 56 -6.24 -10.82 -12.76
CA SER A 56 -7.23 -10.09 -13.58
C SER A 56 -7.63 -8.76 -12.97
N VAL A 57 -7.75 -7.71 -13.79
CA VAL A 57 -8.28 -6.42 -13.34
C VAL A 57 -9.77 -6.55 -13.07
N ILE A 58 -10.19 -6.26 -11.84
CA ILE A 58 -11.58 -6.34 -11.41
C ILE A 58 -12.22 -4.96 -11.51
N LYS A 59 -13.35 -4.90 -12.22
CA LYS A 59 -14.21 -3.72 -12.19
C LYS A 59 -14.82 -3.60 -10.80
N ARG A 60 -14.62 -2.45 -10.18
CA ARG A 60 -15.20 -2.16 -8.87
C ARG A 60 -16.72 -2.20 -8.92
N ALA A 61 -17.29 -2.87 -7.93
CA ALA A 61 -18.71 -2.93 -7.65
C ALA A 61 -18.93 -2.62 -6.17
N ASP A 62 -20.12 -2.11 -5.82
CA ASP A 62 -20.47 -1.80 -4.43
C ASP A 62 -20.56 -3.05 -3.54
N THR A 63 -20.64 -4.23 -4.15
CA THR A 63 -20.60 -5.54 -3.49
C THR A 63 -19.20 -5.94 -3.02
N LEU A 64 -18.14 -5.25 -3.47
CA LEU A 64 -16.76 -5.58 -3.11
C LEU A 64 -16.16 -4.53 -2.17
N ARG A 65 -15.30 -4.98 -1.25
CA ARG A 65 -14.37 -4.11 -0.52
C ARG A 65 -12.95 -4.68 -0.63
N PHE A 66 -11.94 -3.81 -0.56
CA PHE A 66 -10.56 -4.26 -0.44
C PHE A 66 -10.12 -4.06 1.00
N GLN A 67 -9.60 -5.11 1.60
CA GLN A 67 -9.06 -5.11 2.94
C GLN A 67 -7.53 -5.08 2.84
N ALA A 68 -6.94 -3.90 3.07
CA ALA A 68 -5.50 -3.68 2.97
C ALA A 68 -4.81 -4.16 4.26
N THR A 69 -4.72 -5.48 4.43
CA THR A 69 -3.96 -6.09 5.52
C THR A 69 -3.49 -7.46 5.10
N VAL A 70 -2.37 -7.90 5.67
CA VAL A 70 -1.86 -9.27 5.54
C VAL A 70 -1.84 -9.98 6.89
N HIS A 71 -1.65 -11.29 6.86
CA HIS A 71 -1.40 -12.09 8.05
C HIS A 71 -0.02 -11.77 8.62
N HIS A 72 0.11 -11.82 9.95
CA HIS A 72 1.34 -11.47 10.66
C HIS A 72 2.58 -12.26 10.21
N GLU A 73 2.43 -13.57 9.99
CA GLU A 73 3.55 -14.41 9.56
C GLU A 73 4.00 -14.06 8.13
N ASP A 74 3.06 -13.81 7.22
CA ASP A 74 3.37 -13.36 5.86
C ASP A 74 4.03 -11.96 5.89
N PHE A 75 3.57 -11.06 6.75
CA PHE A 75 4.19 -9.75 6.98
C PHE A 75 5.67 -9.89 7.39
N LYS A 76 5.95 -10.74 8.40
CA LYS A 76 7.32 -11.03 8.84
C LYS A 76 8.18 -11.61 7.73
N SER A 77 7.65 -12.56 6.95
CA SER A 77 8.35 -13.15 5.81
C SER A 77 8.72 -12.10 4.76
N LEU A 78 7.82 -11.18 4.45
CA LEU A 78 8.07 -10.08 3.53
C LEU A 78 9.12 -9.10 4.07
N VAL A 79 9.00 -8.67 5.32
CA VAL A 79 9.98 -7.78 5.96
C VAL A 79 11.37 -8.40 5.98
N ALA A 80 11.47 -9.69 6.30
CA ALA A 80 12.73 -10.42 6.28
C ALA A 80 13.32 -10.52 4.86
N HIS A 81 12.47 -10.74 3.86
CA HIS A 81 12.89 -10.74 2.45
C HIS A 81 13.42 -9.36 2.04
N PHE A 82 12.67 -8.28 2.25
CA PHE A 82 13.10 -6.94 1.85
C PHE A 82 14.36 -6.48 2.60
N SER A 83 14.48 -6.80 3.89
CA SER A 83 15.69 -6.49 4.67
C SER A 83 16.95 -7.18 4.16
N LYS A 84 16.81 -8.32 3.47
CA LYS A 84 17.93 -9.04 2.86
C LYS A 84 18.32 -8.46 1.52
N GLU A 85 17.33 -8.06 0.72
CA GLU A 85 17.53 -7.63 -0.68
C GLU A 85 17.78 -6.12 -0.81
N ILE A 86 17.38 -5.32 0.17
CA ILE A 86 17.45 -3.86 0.15
C ILE A 86 18.23 -3.36 1.37
N GLU A 87 19.38 -2.72 1.09
CA GLU A 87 20.28 -2.19 2.12
C GLU A 87 19.75 -0.89 2.76
N GLU A 88 19.23 0.04 1.94
CA GLU A 88 18.71 1.31 2.46
C GLU A 88 17.34 1.09 3.12
N LYS A 89 17.31 1.26 4.45
CA LYS A 89 16.09 1.14 5.25
C LYS A 89 15.97 2.25 6.29
N GLU A 90 14.75 2.60 6.64
CA GLU A 90 14.41 3.58 7.67
C GLU A 90 13.21 3.11 8.49
N ASP A 91 13.36 3.08 9.80
CA ASP A 91 12.30 2.75 10.75
C ASP A 91 11.69 4.04 11.32
N LYS A 92 10.36 4.12 11.35
CA LYS A 92 9.60 5.26 11.88
C LYS A 92 8.52 4.79 12.86
N LYS A 93 8.32 5.58 13.91
CA LYS A 93 7.08 5.54 14.71
C LYS A 93 6.30 6.81 14.46
N ILE A 94 5.02 6.65 14.11
CA ILE A 94 4.15 7.72 13.68
C ILE A 94 2.83 7.63 14.45
N ILE A 95 2.34 8.76 14.93
CA ILE A 95 1.00 8.89 15.49
C ILE A 95 0.14 9.66 14.49
N ASP A 96 -0.93 9.03 14.04
CA ASP A 96 -1.93 9.60 13.15
C ASP A 96 -3.23 9.83 13.91
N SER A 97 -3.62 11.10 14.10
CA SER A 97 -4.92 11.48 14.64
C SER A 97 -5.88 11.79 13.49
N LEU A 98 -6.96 11.01 13.38
CA LEU A 98 -7.96 11.18 12.33
C LEU A 98 -8.95 12.26 12.73
N ILE A 99 -9.06 13.28 11.89
CA ILE A 99 -9.92 14.45 12.09
C ILE A 99 -10.83 14.52 10.85
N LYS A 100 -12.02 15.11 10.95
CA LYS A 100 -12.96 15.15 9.82
C LYS A 100 -12.30 15.80 8.58
N GLY A 101 -12.02 14.98 7.56
CA GLY A 101 -11.41 15.40 6.29
C GLY A 101 -9.89 15.53 6.29
N PHE A 102 -9.21 15.34 7.43
CA PHE A 102 -7.76 15.49 7.57
C PHE A 102 -7.16 14.41 8.47
N ARG A 103 -5.86 14.19 8.36
CA ARG A 103 -5.08 13.43 9.33
C ARG A 103 -3.99 14.33 9.87
N ARG A 104 -3.92 14.49 11.18
CA ARG A 104 -2.75 15.08 11.83
C ARG A 104 -1.73 13.98 12.02
N SER A 105 -0.57 14.10 11.41
CA SER A 105 0.49 13.09 11.43
C SER A 105 1.71 13.63 12.18
N GLU A 106 2.19 12.87 13.14
CA GLU A 106 3.33 13.21 13.98
C GLU A 106 4.32 12.05 13.97
N THR A 107 5.49 12.27 13.38
CA THR A 107 6.60 11.31 13.52
C THR A 107 7.25 11.55 14.87
N ILE A 108 7.23 10.54 15.73
CA ILE A 108 7.77 10.62 17.09
C ILE A 108 9.19 10.03 17.19
N GLU A 109 9.52 9.08 16.32
CA GLU A 109 10.81 8.38 16.33
C GLU A 109 11.25 8.04 14.89
N VAL A 110 12.54 8.19 14.61
CA VAL A 110 13.21 7.72 13.39
C VAL A 110 14.45 6.93 13.80
N ASN A 111 14.57 5.67 13.36
CA ASN A 111 15.69 4.77 13.65
C ASN A 111 16.05 4.69 15.15
N GLY A 112 15.04 4.60 16.02
CA GLY A 112 15.23 4.54 17.47
C GLY A 112 15.54 5.89 18.14
N GLN A 113 15.59 6.99 17.39
CA GLN A 113 15.88 8.33 17.93
C GLN A 113 14.64 9.23 17.89
N PRO A 114 14.41 10.08 18.92
CA PRO A 114 13.30 11.02 18.91
C PRO A 114 13.34 11.93 17.68
N ALA A 115 12.22 12.01 16.97
CA ALA A 115 12.09 12.88 15.82
C ALA A 115 11.88 14.33 16.27
N LYS A 116 12.53 15.27 15.57
CA LYS A 116 12.39 16.72 15.82
C LYS A 116 11.45 17.41 14.83
N GLN A 117 10.61 16.64 14.15
CA GLN A 117 9.73 17.15 13.11
C GLN A 117 8.44 17.69 13.73
N LYS A 118 7.97 18.83 13.23
CA LYS A 118 6.66 19.34 13.64
C LYS A 118 5.56 18.46 13.04
N PRO A 119 4.44 18.25 13.76
CA PRO A 119 3.25 17.61 13.23
C PRO A 119 2.75 18.33 11.97
N VAL A 120 2.14 17.58 11.06
CA VAL A 120 1.58 18.09 9.80
C VAL A 120 0.13 17.68 9.64
N LEU A 121 -0.64 18.48 8.91
CA LEU A 121 -1.99 18.13 8.48
C LEU A 121 -1.96 17.61 7.05
N ILE A 122 -2.49 16.41 6.88
CA ILE A 122 -2.51 15.70 5.62
C ILE A 122 -3.95 15.56 5.16
N GLN A 123 -4.23 16.05 3.95
CA GLN A 123 -5.49 15.81 3.25
C GLN A 123 -5.23 14.89 2.05
N LYS A 124 -5.67 13.63 2.16
CA LYS A 124 -5.55 12.63 1.08
C LYS A 124 -6.84 12.54 0.28
N LYS A 125 -6.78 12.91 -0.99
CA LYS A 125 -7.90 12.84 -1.95
C LYS A 125 -7.65 11.68 -2.90
N LYS A 126 -8.45 10.61 -2.77
CA LYS A 126 -8.38 9.45 -3.67
C LYS A 126 -8.90 9.81 -5.05
N MET A 127 -8.06 9.65 -6.07
CA MET A 127 -8.41 9.96 -7.47
C MET A 127 -8.87 8.70 -8.20
N LYS A 128 -8.11 7.61 -8.10
CA LYS A 128 -8.38 6.37 -8.82
C LYS A 128 -7.90 5.16 -8.01
N MET A 129 -8.59 4.04 -8.19
CA MET A 129 -8.23 2.76 -7.59
C MET A 129 -8.47 1.66 -8.61
N ILE A 130 -7.46 0.82 -8.83
CA ILE A 130 -7.48 -0.31 -9.76
C ILE A 130 -7.27 -1.57 -8.92
N ASP A 131 -8.24 -2.48 -8.95
CA ASP A 131 -8.19 -3.72 -8.19
C ASP A 131 -7.75 -4.84 -9.12
N ILE A 132 -6.79 -5.66 -8.69
CA ILE A 132 -6.31 -6.83 -9.42
C ILE A 132 -6.51 -8.04 -8.52
N PHE A 133 -7.39 -8.94 -8.95
CA PHE A 133 -7.61 -10.22 -8.30
C PHE A 133 -6.52 -11.20 -8.73
N CYS A 134 -5.93 -11.90 -7.76
CA CYS A 134 -4.82 -12.82 -7.98
C CYS A 134 -5.21 -14.24 -7.48
N PRO A 135 -5.86 -15.07 -8.32
CA PRO A 135 -6.50 -16.31 -7.89
C PRO A 135 -5.53 -17.33 -7.27
N ASN A 136 -4.29 -17.40 -7.78
CA ASN A 136 -3.27 -18.34 -7.31
C ASN A 136 -2.36 -17.75 -6.22
N SER A 137 -2.60 -16.50 -5.80
CA SER A 137 -1.83 -15.84 -4.75
C SER A 137 -2.66 -15.76 -3.47
N LYS A 138 -2.02 -15.68 -2.31
CA LYS A 138 -2.73 -15.48 -1.03
C LYS A 138 -3.45 -14.14 -0.94
N TYR A 139 -2.96 -13.16 -1.69
CA TYR A 139 -3.40 -11.77 -1.61
C TYR A 139 -3.68 -11.23 -3.00
N ASP A 140 -4.58 -10.27 -3.03
CA ASP A 140 -4.90 -9.42 -4.17
C ASP A 140 -4.12 -8.11 -4.04
N ILE A 141 -4.04 -7.33 -5.12
CA ILE A 141 -3.40 -6.02 -5.08
C ILE A 141 -4.35 -4.91 -5.48
N ARG A 142 -4.18 -3.73 -4.87
CA ARG A 142 -4.85 -2.50 -5.26
C ARG A 142 -3.82 -1.46 -5.64
N ILE A 143 -3.93 -0.90 -6.83
CA ILE A 143 -3.15 0.26 -7.25
C ILE A 143 -3.99 1.52 -6.99
N GLY A 144 -3.53 2.36 -6.09
CA GLY A 144 -4.15 3.61 -5.70
C GLY A 144 -3.44 4.80 -6.33
N ILE A 145 -4.22 5.79 -6.78
CA ILE A 145 -3.73 7.11 -7.18
C ILE A 145 -4.41 8.12 -6.28
N SER A 146 -3.63 8.89 -5.56
CA SER A 146 -4.12 9.90 -4.62
C SER A 146 -3.39 11.22 -4.80
N GLU A 147 -4.05 12.30 -4.40
CA GLU A 147 -3.41 13.57 -4.15
C GLU A 147 -3.27 13.75 -2.64
N GLU A 148 -2.04 13.98 -2.16
CA GLU A 148 -1.71 14.24 -0.77
C GLU A 148 -1.29 15.69 -0.58
N ILE A 149 -2.13 16.46 0.11
CA ILE A 149 -1.87 17.88 0.40
C ILE A 149 -1.41 17.97 1.85
N VAL A 150 -0.13 18.26 2.03
CA VAL A 150 0.50 18.46 3.35
C VAL A 150 0.49 19.95 3.69
N LYS A 151 0.03 20.28 4.90
CA LYS A 151 -0.04 21.63 5.45
C LYS A 151 0.61 21.66 6.83
N GLU A 152 1.08 22.83 7.22
CA GLU A 152 1.51 23.06 8.61
C GLU A 152 0.34 22.82 9.56
N ASP A 153 0.63 22.25 10.73
CA ASP A 153 -0.38 22.05 11.75
C ASP A 153 -0.75 23.36 12.44
N THR A 154 -1.95 23.86 12.11
CA THR A 154 -2.53 25.07 12.71
C THR A 154 -3.65 24.75 13.70
N LEU A 155 -3.91 23.47 14.00
CA LEU A 155 -5.04 23.06 14.84
C LEU A 155 -4.63 23.05 16.32
N THR A 156 -5.30 23.86 17.13
CA THR A 156 -5.05 23.93 18.58
C THR A 156 -5.75 22.81 19.35
N LEU A 157 -7.01 22.48 19.04
CA LEU A 157 -7.77 21.41 19.70
C LEU A 157 -8.74 20.71 18.72
N PRO A 158 -8.26 19.79 17.88
CA PRO A 158 -9.12 19.09 16.95
C PRO A 158 -10.00 18.06 17.66
N VAL A 159 -11.24 17.88 17.17
CA VAL A 159 -12.07 16.74 17.55
C VAL A 159 -11.52 15.50 16.85
N VAL A 160 -10.80 14.67 17.59
CA VAL A 160 -10.20 13.43 17.11
C VAL A 160 -11.27 12.34 17.05
N GLN A 161 -11.41 11.69 15.90
CA GLN A 161 -12.37 10.60 15.67
C GLN A 161 -11.77 9.24 16.00
N ALA A 162 -10.47 9.08 15.74
CA ALA A 162 -9.70 7.88 16.01
C ALA A 162 -8.21 8.23 16.03
N VAL A 163 -7.43 7.40 16.71
CA VAL A 163 -5.96 7.47 16.74
C VAL A 163 -5.40 6.19 16.14
N ARG A 164 -4.30 6.33 15.40
CA ARG A 164 -3.52 5.22 14.89
C ARG A 164 -2.06 5.40 15.27
N GLU A 165 -1.48 4.39 15.87
CA GLU A 165 -0.04 4.27 16.04
C GLU A 165 0.51 3.37 14.94
N LYS A 166 1.56 3.84 14.27
CA LYS A 166 2.18 3.13 13.16
C LYS A 166 3.64 2.90 13.48
N THR A 167 4.05 1.64 13.41
CA THR A 167 5.47 1.26 13.36
C THR A 167 5.76 0.85 11.92
N ARG A 168 6.56 1.65 11.22
CA ARG A 168 6.81 1.50 9.79
C ARG A 168 8.28 1.28 9.53
N THR A 169 8.59 0.22 8.79
CA THR A 169 9.89 0.04 8.14
C THR A 169 9.74 0.40 6.67
N THR A 170 10.54 1.35 6.21
CA THR A 170 10.58 1.80 4.81
C THR A 170 11.86 1.29 4.17
N PHE A 171 11.74 0.49 3.12
CA PHE A 171 12.87 0.05 2.29
C PHE A 171 12.94 0.92 1.06
N LYS A 172 14.10 1.50 0.76
CA LYS A 172 14.27 2.46 -0.32
C LYS A 172 15.08 1.85 -1.46
N THR A 173 14.51 1.94 -2.65
CA THR A 173 15.18 1.65 -3.92
C THR A 173 15.36 2.96 -4.70
N ASP A 174 16.01 2.93 -5.86
CA ASP A 174 16.17 4.15 -6.67
C ASP A 174 14.82 4.73 -7.17
N MET A 175 13.82 3.87 -7.36
CA MET A 175 12.56 4.24 -8.02
C MET A 175 11.33 4.16 -7.11
N HIS A 176 11.41 3.39 -6.04
CA HIS A 176 10.27 3.03 -5.20
C HIS A 176 10.62 2.99 -3.72
N LEU A 177 9.60 3.18 -2.89
CA LEU A 177 9.61 2.90 -1.46
C LEU A 177 8.74 1.66 -1.21
N ILE A 178 9.22 0.73 -0.41
CA ILE A 178 8.40 -0.38 0.10
C ILE A 178 8.16 -0.10 1.57
N GLU A 179 6.90 0.11 1.95
CA GLU A 179 6.50 0.39 3.32
C GLU A 179 5.85 -0.85 3.94
N ALA A 180 6.46 -1.38 5.00
CA ALA A 180 5.87 -2.40 5.85
C ALA A 180 5.45 -1.75 7.17
N THR A 181 4.13 -1.66 7.41
CA THR A 181 3.58 -0.92 8.54
C THR A 181 2.74 -1.81 9.45
N GLU A 182 3.10 -1.88 10.73
CA GLU A 182 2.19 -2.34 11.78
C GLU A 182 1.32 -1.15 12.23
N VAL A 183 0.01 -1.32 12.20
CA VAL A 183 -0.95 -0.29 12.59
C VAL A 183 -1.74 -0.75 13.80
N LEU A 184 -1.69 0.02 14.88
CA LEU A 184 -2.57 -0.12 16.03
C LEU A 184 -3.61 1.00 15.99
N SER A 185 -4.90 0.67 15.98
CA SER A 185 -5.99 1.64 15.89
C SER A 185 -6.91 1.59 17.10
N GLY A 186 -7.46 2.75 17.48
CA GLY A 186 -8.40 2.92 18.59
C GLY A 186 -9.18 4.24 18.48
N ARG A 187 -10.16 4.45 19.37
CA ARG A 187 -10.86 5.74 19.48
C ARG A 187 -9.94 6.84 20.00
N ASP A 188 -9.07 6.48 20.94
CA ASP A 188 -8.03 7.34 21.50
C ASP A 188 -6.75 6.53 21.76
N ALA A 189 -5.69 7.21 22.20
CA ALA A 189 -4.38 6.60 22.48
C ALA A 189 -4.41 5.54 23.60
N ASN A 190 -5.41 5.58 24.49
CA ASN A 190 -5.55 4.61 25.58
C ASN A 190 -6.39 3.39 25.17
N SER A 191 -7.00 3.41 23.97
CA SER A 191 -7.95 2.39 23.52
C SER A 191 -7.50 1.67 22.24
N LEU A 192 -6.20 1.53 22.02
CA LEU A 192 -5.65 0.89 20.81
C LEU A 192 -5.80 -0.64 20.91
N THR A 193 -6.68 -1.21 20.08
CA THR A 193 -7.04 -2.65 20.16
C THR A 193 -6.96 -3.37 18.83
N GLU A 194 -7.17 -2.66 17.71
CA GLU A 194 -7.16 -3.26 16.39
C GLU A 194 -5.75 -3.21 15.80
N LYS A 195 -5.15 -4.37 15.59
CA LYS A 195 -3.82 -4.50 14.98
C LYS A 195 -3.93 -4.98 13.54
N LEU A 196 -3.34 -4.23 12.62
CA LEU A 196 -3.27 -4.55 11.19
C LEU A 196 -1.81 -4.53 10.73
N TYR A 197 -1.55 -5.24 9.64
CA TYR A 197 -0.24 -5.34 9.01
C TYR A 197 -0.37 -4.96 7.54
N GLU A 198 0.15 -3.79 7.17
CA GLU A 198 0.02 -3.20 5.84
C GLU A 198 1.35 -3.32 5.09
N VAL A 199 1.31 -3.67 3.80
CA VAL A 199 2.49 -3.69 2.91
C VAL A 199 2.16 -2.91 1.64
N GLU A 200 2.99 -1.91 1.35
CA GLU A 200 2.75 -0.92 0.30
C GLU A 200 4.02 -0.75 -0.53
N LEU A 201 3.87 -0.54 -1.84
CA LEU A 201 4.94 -0.13 -2.74
C LEU A 201 4.54 1.19 -3.36
N GLU A 202 5.29 2.24 -3.08
CA GLU A 202 5.04 3.61 -3.52
C GLU A 202 6.08 4.05 -4.55
N ALA A 203 5.63 4.75 -5.59
CA ALA A 203 6.54 5.39 -6.54
C ALA A 203 7.18 6.66 -5.94
N ILE A 204 8.48 6.83 -6.16
CA ILE A 204 9.15 8.10 -5.86
C ILE A 204 8.80 9.10 -6.98
N SER A 205 8.01 10.14 -6.68
CA SER A 205 7.43 11.04 -7.70
C SER A 205 8.44 11.67 -8.66
N SER A 206 9.64 12.01 -8.19
CA SER A 206 10.71 12.62 -9.01
C SER A 206 11.40 11.62 -9.96
N LYS A 207 11.22 10.33 -9.73
CA LYS A 207 11.83 9.23 -10.48
C LYS A 207 10.79 8.44 -11.28
N TYR A 208 9.51 8.68 -11.04
CA TYR A 208 8.43 7.93 -11.65
C TYR A 208 8.46 7.99 -13.18
N THR A 209 8.36 6.82 -13.78
CA THR A 209 7.87 6.65 -15.14
C THR A 209 6.77 5.59 -15.12
N LYS A 210 5.74 5.81 -15.93
CA LYS A 210 4.59 4.93 -16.00
C LYS A 210 4.98 3.51 -16.38
N GLU A 211 5.85 3.37 -17.38
CA GLU A 211 6.31 2.08 -17.91
C GLU A 211 7.07 1.29 -16.84
N GLU A 212 7.97 1.95 -16.11
CA GLU A 212 8.78 1.26 -15.10
C GLU A 212 7.94 0.87 -13.89
N PHE A 213 7.01 1.73 -13.45
CA PHE A 213 6.10 1.39 -12.38
C PHE A 213 5.22 0.19 -12.74
N VAL A 214 4.74 0.09 -13.99
CA VAL A 214 3.96 -1.07 -14.44
C VAL A 214 4.81 -2.35 -14.41
N LYS A 215 6.06 -2.30 -14.89
CA LYS A 215 6.96 -3.46 -14.79
C LYS A 215 7.19 -3.87 -13.34
N THR A 216 7.44 -2.89 -12.46
CA THR A 216 7.60 -3.13 -11.03
C THR A 216 6.34 -3.74 -10.42
N ALA A 217 5.14 -3.30 -10.80
CA ALA A 217 3.89 -3.89 -10.32
C ALA A 217 3.77 -5.38 -10.69
N ILE A 218 4.13 -5.76 -11.93
CA ILE A 218 4.15 -7.16 -12.37
C ILE A 218 5.20 -7.96 -11.60
N ALA A 219 6.42 -7.43 -11.47
CA ALA A 219 7.50 -8.08 -10.73
C ALA A 219 7.19 -8.23 -9.23
N PHE A 220 6.48 -7.26 -8.66
CA PHE A 220 6.03 -7.29 -7.27
C PHE A 220 5.04 -8.44 -7.05
N MET A 221 4.03 -8.61 -7.92
CA MET A 221 3.13 -9.78 -7.85
C MET A 221 3.89 -11.10 -7.92
N ALA A 222 4.85 -11.25 -8.83
CA ALA A 222 5.67 -12.46 -8.93
C ALA A 222 6.53 -12.69 -7.67
N THR A 223 7.03 -11.61 -7.06
CA THR A 223 7.80 -11.67 -5.81
C THR A 223 6.96 -12.16 -4.65
N LEU A 224 5.71 -11.69 -4.55
CA LEU A 224 4.76 -12.13 -3.52
C LEU A 224 4.51 -13.63 -3.58
N ASP A 225 4.26 -14.18 -4.78
CA ASP A 225 4.06 -15.62 -4.96
C ASP A 225 5.30 -16.43 -4.57
N ARG A 226 6.50 -15.93 -4.87
CA ARG A 226 7.77 -16.60 -4.53
C ARG A 226 8.01 -16.62 -3.02
N VAL A 227 7.72 -15.51 -2.32
CA VAL A 227 8.01 -15.36 -0.89
C VAL A 227 6.94 -16.03 -0.03
N LEU A 228 5.67 -15.90 -0.41
CA LEU A 228 4.54 -16.31 0.42
C LEU A 228 3.97 -17.68 0.01
N GLY A 229 4.40 -18.20 -1.14
CA GLY A 229 3.82 -19.38 -1.78
C GLY A 229 2.54 -19.06 -2.54
N ARG A 230 2.21 -19.94 -3.50
CA ARG A 230 0.90 -19.96 -4.15
C ARG A 230 -0.13 -20.65 -3.26
N GLN A 231 -1.40 -20.25 -3.40
CA GLN A 231 -2.53 -20.98 -2.79
C GLN A 231 -2.85 -22.24 -3.60
#